data_AF-A0A978TRK1-F1
#
_entry.id   AF-A0A978TRK1-F1
#
_cell.length_a   1.000
_cell.length_b   1.000
_cell.length_c   1.000
_cell.angle_alpha   90.00
_cell.angle_beta   90.00
_cell.angle_gamma   90.00
#
_symmetry.space_group_name_H-M   'P 1'
#
loop_
_entity.id
_entity.type
_entity.pdbx_description
1 polymer ?
#
loop_
_entity_poly.entity_id
_entity_poly.type
_entity_poly.pdbx_seq_one_letter_code
_entity_poly.pdbx_strand_id
1 'polypeptide(L)'
;MNQPSQPNGSPYLETVTLKDETGRSLCCTLEYSFELEGEDYALLMPVDTPVEVLALNEDGSEEDAVPAAEEEIDEIFDTAKAVLSEYNLKLQRTAIVLTVEGELPEMDDEESEDDAKGGNDYEEFLWIASFYHEEQEYAVCSPLEPFFILSRLNASGEPEVLSDEDYQKLEPMMPSIESILEEQLFADLD
;
A
#
# COMPACT_ATOMS: atom_id res chain seq x y z
N MET A 1 9.24 29.80 33.59
CA MET A 1 10.57 29.44 33.07
C MET A 1 10.34 28.54 31.87
N ASN A 2 10.72 28.99 30.67
CA ASN A 2 10.63 28.20 29.44
C ASN A 2 11.72 27.12 29.49
N GLN A 3 11.33 25.86 29.33
CA GLN A 3 12.29 24.82 28.95
C GLN A 3 12.49 24.89 27.43
N PRO A 4 13.73 24.84 26.93
CA PRO A 4 14.01 24.85 25.50
C PRO A 4 13.63 23.49 24.90
N SER A 5 12.97 23.54 23.74
CA SER A 5 12.72 22.41 22.85
C SER A 5 14.05 21.71 22.54
N GLN A 6 14.12 20.40 22.77
CA GLN A 6 15.26 19.61 22.28
C GLN A 6 15.11 19.42 20.76
N PRO A 7 16.18 19.62 19.98
CA PRO A 7 16.24 19.07 18.63
C PRO A 7 16.66 17.60 18.78
N ASN A 8 15.72 16.67 18.77
CA ASN A 8 16.05 15.24 18.76
C ASN A 8 15.74 14.66 17.40
N GLY A 9 16.75 14.67 16.52
CA GLY A 9 16.86 13.69 15.48
C GLY A 9 17.05 12.30 16.10
N SER A 10 16.08 11.43 15.89
CA SER A 10 16.26 9.97 15.88
C SER A 10 15.54 9.47 14.63
N PRO A 11 16.13 8.55 13.85
CA PRO A 11 15.58 8.11 12.56
C PRO A 11 14.45 7.09 12.74
N TYR A 12 13.65 7.22 13.80
CA TYR A 12 12.46 6.42 14.00
C TYR A 12 11.32 7.21 13.37
N LEU A 13 10.92 6.85 12.15
CA LEU A 13 9.70 7.34 11.55
C LEU A 13 8.56 7.15 12.57
N GLU A 14 7.81 8.21 12.84
CA GLU A 14 6.71 8.15 13.80
C GLU A 14 5.65 7.19 13.25
N THR A 15 5.38 6.11 13.99
CA THR A 15 4.38 5.13 13.58
C THR A 15 2.99 5.58 14.05
N VAL A 16 2.05 5.64 13.13
CA VAL A 16 0.65 6.02 13.36
C VAL A 16 -0.29 4.87 12.97
N THR A 17 -1.53 4.93 13.42
CA THR A 17 -2.56 3.93 13.07
C THR A 17 -3.72 4.61 12.37
N LEU A 18 -3.94 4.26 11.10
CA LEU A 18 -5.13 4.60 10.34
C LEU A 18 -6.25 3.60 10.64
N LYS A 19 -7.49 4.07 10.67
CA LYS A 19 -8.68 3.22 10.82
C LYS A 19 -9.72 3.57 9.78
N ASP A 20 -10.26 2.55 9.12
CA ASP A 20 -11.39 2.74 8.21
C ASP A 20 -12.74 2.77 8.96
N GLU A 21 -13.80 3.01 8.20
CA GLU A 21 -15.17 3.06 8.71
C GLU A 21 -15.69 1.73 9.30
N THR A 22 -15.07 0.61 8.90
CA THR A 22 -15.40 -0.74 9.41
C THR A 22 -14.65 -1.07 10.71
N GLY A 23 -13.70 -0.23 11.10
CA GLY A 23 -12.87 -0.39 12.29
C GLY A 23 -11.63 -1.26 12.06
N ARG A 24 -11.30 -1.63 10.82
CA ARG A 24 -10.00 -2.24 10.50
C ARG A 24 -8.91 -1.20 10.77
N SER A 25 -7.69 -1.66 11.03
CA SER A 25 -6.55 -0.79 11.34
C SER A 25 -5.43 -1.05 10.35
N LEU A 26 -4.71 0.00 9.98
CA LEU A 26 -3.49 -0.06 9.19
C LEU A 26 -2.40 0.71 9.93
N CYS A 27 -1.27 0.05 10.17
CA CYS A 27 -0.10 0.65 10.79
C CYS A 27 0.73 1.32 9.70
N CYS A 28 1.08 2.59 9.88
CA CYS A 28 1.84 3.35 8.90
C CYS A 28 2.99 4.11 9.55
N THR A 29 4.05 4.36 8.80
CA THR A 29 5.02 5.41 9.10
C THR A 29 4.52 6.74 8.59
N LEU A 30 4.72 7.80 9.37
CA LEU A 30 4.57 9.18 8.93
C LEU A 30 5.82 9.57 8.11
N GLU A 31 5.64 9.73 6.81
CA GLU A 31 6.71 10.14 5.90
C GLU A 31 6.86 11.66 5.92
N TYR A 32 5.77 12.37 5.63
CA TYR A 32 5.75 13.83 5.58
C TYR A 32 4.47 14.39 6.18
N SER A 33 4.56 15.59 6.76
CA SER A 33 3.40 16.39 7.16
C SER A 33 3.46 17.76 6.50
N PHE A 34 2.33 18.29 6.05
CA PHE A 34 2.26 19.58 5.41
C PHE A 34 0.91 20.27 5.64
N GLU A 35 0.92 21.60 5.59
CA GLU A 35 -0.29 22.42 5.66
C GLU A 35 -0.77 22.76 4.24
N LEU A 36 -2.07 22.59 3.98
CA LEU A 36 -2.70 22.93 2.72
C LEU A 36 -4.04 23.62 3.00
N GLU A 37 -4.21 24.86 2.51
CA GLU A 37 -5.40 25.69 2.74
C GLU A 37 -5.83 25.84 4.22
N GLY A 38 -4.88 25.74 5.15
CA GLY A 38 -5.12 25.83 6.60
C GLY A 38 -5.61 24.55 7.25
N GLU A 39 -5.57 23.42 6.54
CA GLU A 39 -5.70 22.08 7.09
C GLU A 39 -4.35 21.35 7.07
N ASP A 40 -4.10 20.55 8.10
CA ASP A 40 -2.89 19.75 8.20
C ASP A 40 -3.12 18.37 7.57
N TYR A 41 -2.20 17.95 6.71
CA TYR A 41 -2.20 16.67 6.02
C TYR A 41 -0.92 15.90 6.33
N ALA A 42 -1.01 14.57 6.19
CA ALA A 42 0.11 13.66 6.33
C ALA A 42 0.15 12.66 5.17
N LEU A 43 1.36 12.45 4.65
CA LEU A 43 1.68 11.34 3.76
C LEU A 43 2.19 10.17 4.59
N LEU A 44 1.51 9.05 4.46
CA LEU A 44 1.75 7.85 5.24
C LEU A 44 2.17 6.70 4.34
N MET A 45 3.03 5.82 4.84
CA MET A 45 3.41 4.59 4.15
C MET A 45 3.07 3.37 5.03
N PRO A 46 2.40 2.33 4.52
CA PRO A 46 2.17 1.09 5.26
C PRO A 46 3.45 0.48 5.81
N VAL A 47 3.41 0.01 7.07
CA VAL A 47 4.53 -0.70 7.69
C VAL A 47 4.72 -2.09 7.09
N ASP A 48 3.62 -2.79 6.85
CA ASP A 48 3.59 -4.10 6.18
C ASP A 48 3.38 -3.89 4.67
N THR A 49 3.93 -4.79 3.85
CA THR A 49 3.94 -4.61 2.39
C THR A 49 2.52 -4.70 1.81
N PRO A 50 2.06 -3.69 1.06
CA PRO A 50 0.77 -3.73 0.37
C PRO A 50 0.73 -4.83 -0.68
N VAL A 51 -0.41 -5.50 -0.79
CA VAL A 51 -0.66 -6.48 -1.84
C VAL A 51 -2.04 -6.29 -2.46
N GLU A 52 -2.15 -6.70 -3.71
CA GLU A 52 -3.39 -6.78 -4.45
C GLU A 52 -3.68 -8.24 -4.83
N VAL A 53 -4.95 -8.57 -4.96
CA VAL A 53 -5.38 -9.87 -5.48
C VAL A 53 -6.05 -9.64 -6.82
N LEU A 54 -5.48 -10.20 -7.87
CA LEU A 54 -5.96 -10.06 -9.24
C LEU A 54 -6.65 -11.35 -9.69
N ALA A 55 -7.82 -11.25 -10.30
CA ALA A 55 -8.45 -12.34 -11.02
C ALA A 55 -7.86 -12.43 -12.43
N LEU A 56 -7.29 -13.58 -12.78
CA LEU A 56 -6.64 -13.83 -14.06
C LEU A 56 -7.64 -14.42 -15.07
N ASN A 57 -7.58 -14.03 -16.34
CA ASN A 57 -8.46 -14.62 -17.35
C ASN A 57 -7.94 -15.97 -17.85
N GLU A 58 -8.83 -16.77 -18.45
CA GLU A 58 -8.57 -18.17 -18.87
C GLU A 58 -7.38 -18.35 -19.84
N ASP A 59 -6.94 -17.30 -20.53
CA ASP A 59 -5.76 -17.38 -21.40
C ASP A 59 -4.43 -17.18 -20.65
N GLY A 60 -4.50 -16.78 -19.37
CA GLY A 60 -3.35 -16.47 -18.53
C GLY A 60 -2.54 -15.29 -19.07
N SER A 61 -3.15 -14.44 -19.91
CA SER A 61 -2.51 -13.22 -20.40
C SER A 61 -2.89 -12.03 -19.52
N GLU A 62 -1.89 -11.19 -19.27
CA GLU A 62 -1.94 -10.16 -18.24
C GLU A 62 -2.71 -8.91 -18.67
N GLU A 63 -2.89 -8.72 -19.99
CA GLU A 63 -3.63 -7.58 -20.55
C GLU A 63 -5.10 -7.51 -20.08
N ASP A 64 -5.61 -8.58 -19.45
CA ASP A 64 -6.99 -8.64 -18.96
C ASP A 64 -7.12 -8.86 -17.43
N ALA A 65 -6.04 -8.99 -16.65
CA ALA A 65 -6.15 -9.23 -15.21
C ALA A 65 -6.87 -8.06 -14.50
N VAL A 66 -7.85 -8.38 -13.64
CA VAL A 66 -8.65 -7.35 -12.94
C VAL A 66 -8.53 -7.49 -11.42
N PRO A 67 -8.50 -6.38 -10.67
CA PRO A 67 -8.59 -6.45 -9.22
C PRO A 67 -9.84 -7.19 -8.77
N ALA A 68 -9.68 -8.16 -7.88
CA ALA A 68 -10.79 -8.91 -7.32
C ALA A 68 -11.68 -7.99 -6.46
N ALA A 69 -13.00 -8.09 -6.63
CA ALA A 69 -13.95 -7.29 -5.86
C ALA A 69 -13.95 -7.68 -4.36
N GLU A 70 -14.40 -6.80 -3.46
CA GLU A 70 -14.38 -7.07 -2.01
C GLU A 70 -15.15 -8.35 -1.64
N GLU A 71 -16.26 -8.63 -2.32
CA GLU A 71 -17.02 -9.88 -2.11
C GLU A 71 -16.23 -11.13 -2.53
N GLU A 72 -15.44 -11.06 -3.60
CA GLU A 72 -14.56 -12.16 -4.02
C GLU A 72 -13.43 -12.34 -3.03
N ILE A 73 -12.84 -11.23 -2.55
CA ILE A 73 -11.82 -11.23 -1.51
C ILE A 73 -12.36 -11.94 -0.26
N ASP A 74 -13.62 -11.71 0.14
CA ASP A 74 -14.30 -12.42 1.25
C ASP A 74 -14.33 -13.95 1.08
N GLU A 75 -14.51 -14.43 -0.14
CA GLU A 75 -14.56 -15.87 -0.43
C GLU A 75 -13.17 -16.50 -0.49
N ILE A 76 -12.19 -15.80 -1.05
CA ILE A 76 -10.86 -16.36 -1.34
C ILE A 76 -9.81 -16.06 -0.27
N PHE A 77 -10.06 -15.16 0.68
CA PHE A 77 -9.06 -14.68 1.63
C PHE A 77 -8.36 -15.79 2.42
N ASP A 78 -9.11 -16.76 2.93
CA ASP A 78 -8.52 -17.86 3.71
C ASP A 78 -7.63 -18.77 2.83
N THR A 79 -7.95 -18.89 1.54
CA THR A 79 -7.13 -19.63 0.56
C THR A 79 -5.85 -18.86 0.27
N ALA A 80 -5.95 -17.57 -0.07
CA ALA A 80 -4.81 -16.69 -0.30
C ALA A 80 -3.86 -16.69 0.91
N LYS A 81 -4.43 -16.58 2.13
CA LYS A 81 -3.67 -16.63 3.38
C LYS A 81 -2.93 -17.96 3.58
N ALA A 82 -3.55 -19.09 3.24
CA ALA A 82 -2.91 -20.39 3.34
C ALA A 82 -1.73 -20.50 2.37
N VAL A 83 -1.92 -20.07 1.12
CA VAL A 83 -0.89 -20.08 0.07
C VAL A 83 0.30 -19.19 0.46
N LEU A 84 0.05 -17.96 0.88
CA LEU A 84 1.10 -17.03 1.31
C LEU A 84 1.87 -17.53 2.54
N SER A 85 1.23 -18.31 3.41
CA SER A 85 1.91 -18.90 4.57
C SER A 85 2.99 -19.91 4.20
N GLU A 86 2.93 -20.51 3.00
CA GLU A 86 3.99 -21.38 2.47
C GLU A 86 5.29 -20.61 2.22
N TYR A 87 5.18 -19.30 1.95
CA TYR A 87 6.28 -18.36 1.77
C TYR A 87 6.67 -17.64 3.06
N ASN A 88 6.12 -18.04 4.22
CA ASN A 88 6.25 -17.32 5.51
C ASN A 88 5.65 -15.90 5.47
N LEU A 89 4.72 -15.63 4.56
CA LEU A 89 3.99 -14.37 4.47
C LEU A 89 2.65 -14.49 5.20
N LYS A 90 2.33 -13.50 6.02
CA LYS A 90 1.06 -13.43 6.75
C LYS A 90 0.19 -12.33 6.15
N LEU A 91 -0.80 -12.76 5.36
CA LEU A 91 -1.82 -11.87 4.80
C LEU A 91 -2.72 -11.27 5.88
N GLN A 92 -2.97 -9.98 5.77
CA GLN A 92 -3.79 -9.19 6.70
C GLN A 92 -4.87 -8.39 5.97
N ARG A 93 -6.06 -8.34 6.59
CA ARG A 93 -7.11 -7.38 6.21
C ARG A 93 -6.94 -6.12 7.02
N THR A 94 -6.10 -5.23 6.52
CA THR A 94 -5.90 -3.91 7.09
C THR A 94 -6.93 -2.91 6.56
N ALA A 95 -6.96 -1.72 7.14
CA ALA A 95 -7.72 -0.61 6.56
C ALA A 95 -7.13 -0.26 5.18
N ILE A 96 -7.97 0.19 4.24
CA ILE A 96 -7.60 0.73 2.91
C ILE A 96 -7.07 -0.31 1.92
N VAL A 97 -6.07 -1.11 2.29
CA VAL A 97 -5.40 -2.07 1.39
C VAL A 97 -5.16 -3.40 2.12
N LEU A 98 -4.97 -4.50 1.39
CA LEU A 98 -4.42 -5.72 1.98
C LEU A 98 -2.92 -5.58 2.18
N THR A 99 -2.38 -6.19 3.24
CA THR A 99 -0.94 -6.21 3.47
C THR A 99 -0.44 -7.61 3.79
N VAL A 100 0.85 -7.83 3.57
CA VAL A 100 1.56 -9.03 4.02
C VAL A 100 2.68 -8.64 4.97
N GLU A 101 2.72 -9.33 6.10
CA GLU A 101 3.84 -9.30 7.03
C GLU A 101 4.79 -10.45 6.68
N GLY A 102 6.08 -10.13 6.46
CA GLY A 102 7.13 -11.08 6.14
C GLY A 102 8.08 -10.54 5.07
N GLU A 103 9.13 -11.29 4.76
CA GLU A 103 10.06 -10.93 3.68
C GLU A 103 9.54 -11.48 2.36
N LEU A 104 9.34 -10.59 1.38
CA LEU A 104 8.92 -10.99 0.04
C LEU A 104 10.05 -11.77 -0.67
N PRO A 105 9.70 -12.70 -1.58
CA PRO A 105 10.69 -13.37 -2.39
C PRO A 105 11.47 -12.36 -3.24
N GLU A 106 12.78 -12.59 -3.43
CA GLU A 106 13.58 -11.79 -4.36
C GLU A 106 13.08 -12.05 -5.79
N MET A 107 13.04 -11.01 -6.63
CA MET A 107 12.85 -11.18 -8.07
C MET A 107 14.08 -11.92 -8.60
N ASP A 108 13.92 -13.17 -9.04
CA ASP A 108 15.04 -13.91 -9.61
C ASP A 108 15.26 -13.41 -11.04
N ASP A 109 16.29 -12.56 -11.24
CA ASP A 109 16.64 -11.98 -12.54
C ASP A 109 16.97 -13.05 -13.61
N GLU A 110 17.18 -14.31 -13.21
CA GLU A 110 17.66 -15.42 -14.05
C GLU A 110 16.55 -16.37 -14.57
N GLU A 111 15.28 -16.26 -14.15
CA GLU A 111 14.19 -17.18 -14.57
C GLU A 111 13.42 -16.74 -15.83
N SER A 112 14.00 -15.89 -16.68
CA SER A 112 13.35 -15.39 -17.90
C SER A 112 13.48 -16.30 -19.14
N GLU A 113 14.04 -17.52 -19.04
CA GLU A 113 14.30 -18.34 -20.24
C GLU A 113 13.74 -19.79 -20.29
N ASP A 114 13.20 -20.42 -19.23
CA ASP A 114 12.83 -21.85 -19.39
C ASP A 114 11.69 -22.43 -18.52
N ASP A 115 10.68 -21.64 -18.13
CA ASP A 115 9.34 -22.18 -17.80
C ASP A 115 8.25 -21.27 -18.39
N ALA A 116 7.88 -21.55 -19.64
CA ALA A 116 6.81 -20.86 -20.33
C ALA A 116 5.45 -21.17 -19.68
N LYS A 117 5.07 -20.36 -18.68
CA LYS A 117 3.70 -19.92 -18.28
C LYS A 117 3.78 -18.90 -17.12
N GLY A 118 4.61 -17.87 -17.23
CA GLY A 118 4.68 -16.79 -16.24
C GLY A 118 5.97 -15.99 -16.33
N GLY A 119 6.28 -15.48 -17.52
CA GLY A 119 7.27 -14.39 -17.60
C GLY A 119 6.69 -13.18 -16.88
N ASN A 120 7.54 -12.41 -16.21
CA ASN A 120 7.18 -11.17 -15.51
C ASN A 120 6.72 -10.08 -16.49
N ASP A 121 5.61 -10.31 -17.21
CA ASP A 121 4.98 -9.29 -18.06
C ASP A 121 4.33 -8.19 -17.17
N TYR A 122 4.24 -8.40 -15.85
CA TYR A 122 3.71 -7.45 -14.86
C TYR A 122 4.75 -6.35 -14.54
N GLU A 123 5.05 -5.46 -15.48
CA GLU A 123 6.04 -4.38 -15.26
C GLU A 123 5.75 -3.47 -14.05
N GLU A 124 4.51 -3.48 -13.54
CA GLU A 124 4.06 -2.66 -12.39
C GLU A 124 3.98 -3.44 -11.07
N PHE A 125 4.06 -4.77 -11.10
CA PHE A 125 3.84 -5.62 -9.93
C PHE A 125 4.91 -6.71 -9.75
N LEU A 126 5.26 -6.95 -8.49
CA LEU A 126 5.94 -8.16 -8.07
C LEU A 126 4.93 -9.29 -7.87
N TRP A 127 5.04 -10.34 -8.67
CA TRP A 127 4.27 -11.57 -8.46
C TRP A 127 4.75 -12.34 -7.22
N ILE A 128 3.82 -12.69 -6.33
CA ILE A 128 4.15 -13.42 -5.09
C ILE A 128 3.70 -14.88 -5.18
N ALA A 129 2.44 -15.12 -5.51
CA ALA A 129 1.87 -16.46 -5.63
C ALA A 129 0.57 -16.44 -6.44
N SER A 130 0.17 -17.58 -7.01
CA SER A 130 -1.18 -17.77 -7.53
C SER A 130 -1.87 -18.98 -6.92
N PHE A 131 -3.20 -18.98 -7.00
CA PHE A 131 -4.03 -20.06 -6.53
C PHE A 131 -5.36 -20.10 -7.28
N TYR A 132 -6.01 -21.25 -7.25
CA TYR A 132 -7.34 -21.43 -7.82
C TYR A 132 -8.39 -21.40 -6.71
N HIS A 133 -9.51 -20.72 -7.00
CA HIS A 133 -10.76 -20.89 -6.29
C HIS A 133 -11.84 -21.28 -7.30
N GLU A 134 -12.43 -22.46 -7.12
CA GLU A 134 -13.27 -23.10 -8.13
C GLU A 134 -12.56 -23.24 -9.50
N GLU A 135 -13.03 -22.56 -10.54
CA GLU A 135 -12.43 -22.53 -11.88
C GLU A 135 -11.64 -21.23 -12.15
N GLN A 136 -11.66 -20.28 -11.21
CA GLN A 136 -11.03 -18.97 -11.35
C GLN A 136 -9.62 -18.98 -10.75
N GLU A 137 -8.62 -18.53 -11.51
CA GLU A 137 -7.26 -18.33 -11.03
C GLU A 137 -7.10 -16.91 -10.48
N TYR A 138 -6.45 -16.80 -9.33
CA TYR A 138 -6.12 -15.54 -8.69
C TYR A 138 -4.62 -15.44 -8.46
N ALA A 139 -4.09 -14.24 -8.57
CA ALA A 139 -2.72 -13.90 -8.24
C ALA A 139 -2.68 -12.95 -7.05
N VAL A 140 -1.69 -13.13 -6.18
CA VAL A 140 -1.31 -12.14 -5.18
C VAL A 140 -0.03 -11.47 -5.64
N CYS A 141 -0.05 -10.14 -5.73
CA CYS A 141 1.08 -9.36 -6.18
C CYS A 141 1.26 -8.09 -5.32
N SER A 142 2.49 -7.60 -5.22
CA SER A 142 2.80 -6.31 -4.59
C SER A 142 3.07 -5.27 -5.66
N PRO A 143 2.59 -4.03 -5.55
CA PRO A 143 3.05 -2.94 -6.40
C PRO A 143 4.58 -2.78 -6.29
N LEU A 144 5.26 -2.46 -7.40
CA LEU A 144 6.70 -2.16 -7.39
C LEU A 144 7.00 -0.75 -6.86
N GLU A 145 6.06 0.19 -7.07
CA GLU A 145 6.16 1.55 -6.55
C GLU A 145 5.68 1.63 -5.09
N PRO A 146 6.26 2.53 -4.27
CA PRO A 146 5.79 2.76 -2.90
C PRO A 146 4.31 3.14 -2.85
N PHE A 147 3.59 2.55 -1.89
CA PHE A 147 2.18 2.86 -1.67
C PHE A 147 2.03 3.98 -0.64
N PHE A 148 1.70 5.18 -1.09
CA PHE A 148 1.45 6.31 -0.20
C PHE A 148 -0.04 6.50 0.06
N ILE A 149 -0.36 6.85 1.31
CA ILE A 149 -1.71 7.17 1.77
C ILE A 149 -1.73 8.62 2.23
N LEU A 150 -2.51 9.45 1.55
CA LEU A 150 -2.79 10.80 2.00
C LEU A 150 -3.88 10.77 3.08
N SER A 151 -3.63 11.44 4.20
CA SER A 151 -4.56 11.53 5.33
C SER A 151 -4.66 12.97 5.84
N ARG A 152 -5.81 13.33 6.42
CA ARG A 152 -5.98 14.62 7.12
C ARG A 152 -5.64 14.42 8.59
N LEU A 153 -4.89 15.34 9.19
CA LEU A 153 -4.61 15.34 10.62
C LEU A 153 -5.75 16.06 11.36
N ASN A 154 -6.27 15.42 12.40
CA ASN A 154 -7.29 16.04 13.24
C ASN A 154 -6.66 16.98 14.29
N ALA A 155 -7.49 17.63 15.11
CA ALA A 155 -7.02 18.58 16.14
C ALA A 155 -6.10 17.97 17.21
N SER A 156 -6.03 16.64 17.31
CA SER A 156 -5.12 15.91 18.19
C SER A 156 -3.81 15.51 17.49
N GLY A 157 -3.67 15.80 16.19
CA GLY A 157 -2.56 15.37 15.35
C GLY A 157 -2.66 13.93 14.87
N GLU A 158 -3.82 13.26 15.03
CA GLU A 158 -4.01 11.89 14.58
C GLU A 158 -4.53 11.87 13.12
N PRO A 159 -4.02 10.96 12.27
CA PRO A 159 -4.45 10.88 10.89
C PRO A 159 -5.82 10.24 10.74
N GLU A 160 -6.63 10.80 9.84
CA GLU A 160 -7.96 10.34 9.48
C GLU A 160 -8.02 10.02 7.98
N VAL A 161 -8.72 8.94 7.64
CA VAL A 161 -8.97 8.52 6.26
C VAL A 161 -9.79 9.60 5.56
N LEU A 162 -9.37 9.97 4.36
CA LEU A 162 -10.10 10.92 3.53
C LEU A 162 -11.35 10.26 2.94
N SER A 163 -12.47 10.97 3.03
CA SER A 163 -13.70 10.54 2.34
C SER A 163 -13.63 10.87 0.84
N ASP A 164 -14.51 10.27 0.03
CA ASP A 164 -14.65 10.62 -1.39
C ASP A 164 -14.89 12.13 -1.60
N GLU A 165 -15.66 12.76 -0.70
CA GLU A 165 -15.89 14.21 -0.75
C GLU A 165 -14.62 15.02 -0.44
N ASP A 166 -13.73 14.49 0.41
CA ASP A 166 -12.44 15.12 0.67
C ASP A 166 -11.52 14.99 -0.56
N TYR A 167 -11.46 13.81 -1.19
CA TYR A 167 -10.70 13.61 -2.43
C TYR A 167 -11.17 14.52 -3.57
N GLN A 168 -12.48 14.70 -3.74
CA GLN A 168 -13.02 15.63 -4.76
C GLN A 168 -12.61 17.09 -4.52
N LYS A 169 -12.41 17.50 -3.26
CA LYS A 169 -11.91 18.85 -2.93
C LYS A 169 -10.41 18.97 -3.18
N LEU A 170 -9.66 17.88 -2.96
CA LEU A 170 -8.21 17.84 -3.12
C LEU A 170 -7.78 17.66 -4.58
N GLU A 171 -8.60 17.05 -5.43
CA GLU A 171 -8.32 16.85 -6.86
C GLU A 171 -7.76 18.12 -7.57
N PRO A 172 -8.39 19.31 -7.48
CA PRO A 172 -7.83 20.52 -8.09
C PRO A 172 -6.52 21.00 -7.45
N MET A 173 -6.17 20.50 -6.26
CA MET A 173 -5.00 20.88 -5.47
C MET A 173 -3.84 19.88 -5.61
N MET A 174 -4.07 18.73 -6.25
CA MET A 174 -3.05 17.69 -6.46
C MET A 174 -1.72 18.24 -7.01
N PRO A 175 -1.70 19.15 -8.01
CA PRO A 175 -0.43 19.71 -8.48
C PRO A 175 0.33 20.51 -7.41
N SER A 176 -0.39 21.12 -6.45
CA SER A 176 0.23 21.82 -5.32
C SER A 176 0.76 20.84 -4.29
N ILE A 177 0.02 19.76 -4.03
CA ILE A 177 0.46 18.67 -3.14
C ILE A 177 1.74 18.03 -3.69
N GLU A 178 1.75 17.67 -4.97
CA GLU A 178 2.93 17.11 -5.65
C GLU A 178 4.14 18.04 -5.52
N SER A 179 3.96 19.33 -5.79
CA SER A 179 5.04 20.32 -5.64
C SER A 179 5.57 20.40 -4.20
N ILE A 180 4.70 20.33 -3.19
CA ILE A 180 5.11 20.35 -1.78
C ILE A 180 5.90 19.08 -1.43
N LEU A 181 5.44 17.92 -1.88
CA LEU A 181 6.10 16.63 -1.62
C LEU A 181 7.45 16.53 -2.31
N GLU A 182 7.55 16.98 -3.57
CA GLU A 182 8.83 17.07 -4.28
C GLU A 182 9.83 17.95 -3.51
N GLU A 183 9.42 19.14 -3.06
CA GLU A 183 10.29 20.03 -2.28
C GLU A 183 10.79 19.36 -0.99
N GLN A 184 9.96 18.61 -0.28
CA GLN A 184 10.38 17.89 0.93
C GLN A 184 11.33 16.73 0.61
N LEU A 185 11.06 15.96 -0.44
CA LEU A 185 11.94 14.86 -0.85
C LEU A 185 13.34 15.35 -1.23
N PHE A 186 13.43 16.49 -1.92
CA PHE A 186 14.73 17.07 -2.27
C PHE A 186 15.43 17.76 -1.10
N ALA A 187 14.69 18.22 -0.09
CA ALA A 187 15.29 18.84 1.10
C ALA A 187 16.10 17.85 1.95
N ASP A 188 15.76 16.56 1.92
CA ASP A 188 16.50 15.51 2.65
C ASP A 188 17.80 15.06 1.95
N LEU A 189 18.06 15.54 0.72
CA LEU A 189 19.23 15.18 -0.09
C LEU A 189 20.41 16.18 0.01
N ASP A 190 20.24 17.33 0.68
CA ASP A 190 21.25 18.39 0.89
C ASP A 190 21.88 18.34 2.30
#